data_AF-T0URS4-F1
#
_entry.id   AF-T0URS4-F1
#
_cell.length_a   1.000
_cell.length_b   1.000
_cell.length_c   1.000
_cell.angle_alpha   90.00
_cell.angle_beta   90.00
_cell.angle_gamma   90.00
#
_symmetry.space_group_name_H-M   'P 1'
#
loop_
_entity.id
_entity.type
_entity.pdbx_description
1 polymer ?
#
loop_
_entity_poly.entity_id
_entity_poly.type
_entity_poly.pdbx_seq_one_letter_code
_entity_poly.pdbx_strand_id
1 'polypeptide(L)'
;MSNLSNASALLKMTLPNSVFTGFYLFNGEELLLGPFQGGVSCVHIKLGKGVCGESAQNRETMIVADVTKHANYIACDSAAMSEIVVPMVKDGKLVGVLDLDSRLTDDYDAIDQEYLEKFVAVLIEKSYWNLDMFGVEK
;
A
#
# COMPACT_ATOMS: atom_id res chain seq x y z
N MET A 1 -10.46 9.65 4.24
CA MET A 1 -10.53 9.71 2.76
C MET A 1 -9.71 10.85 2.18
N SER A 2 -10.01 12.13 2.43
CA SER A 2 -9.28 13.26 1.81
C SER A 2 -7.77 13.25 2.05
N ASN A 3 -7.32 12.92 3.27
CA ASN A 3 -5.90 12.80 3.57
C ASN A 3 -5.20 11.71 2.75
N LEU A 4 -5.84 10.55 2.56
CA LEU A 4 -5.28 9.48 1.74
C LEU A 4 -5.21 9.89 0.26
N SER A 5 -6.25 10.55 -0.26
CA SER A 5 -6.26 11.06 -1.63
C SER A 5 -5.15 12.10 -1.88
N ASN A 6 -4.94 13.02 -0.93
CA ASN A 6 -3.86 14.01 -1.04
C ASN A 6 -2.48 13.38 -0.81
N ALA A 7 -2.38 12.39 0.07
CA ALA A 7 -1.14 11.65 0.31
C ALA A 7 -0.69 10.90 -0.94
N SER A 8 -1.59 10.18 -1.61
CA SER A 8 -1.24 9.48 -2.86
C SER A 8 -0.84 10.46 -3.97
N ALA A 9 -1.53 11.59 -4.10
CA ALA A 9 -1.13 12.66 -5.02
C ALA A 9 0.28 13.22 -4.71
N LEU A 10 0.56 13.50 -3.43
CA LEU A 10 1.86 13.99 -2.99
C LEU A 10 2.97 12.97 -3.29
N LEU A 11 2.75 11.69 -2.99
CA LEU A 11 3.70 10.62 -3.26
C LEU A 11 3.99 10.49 -4.76
N LYS A 12 2.94 10.50 -5.61
CA LYS A 12 3.08 10.49 -7.06
C LYS A 12 3.88 11.67 -7.61
N MET A 13 3.71 12.86 -7.02
CA MET A 13 4.48 14.05 -7.41
C MET A 13 5.94 14.00 -6.95
N THR A 14 6.23 13.25 -5.88
CA THR A 14 7.55 13.20 -5.24
C THR A 14 8.41 12.07 -5.79
N LEU A 15 7.79 10.95 -6.20
CA LEU A 15 8.46 9.73 -6.65
C LEU A 15 8.32 9.60 -8.18
N PRO A 16 9.32 10.07 -8.97
CA PRO A 16 9.18 10.23 -10.42
C PRO A 16 9.09 8.91 -11.19
N ASN A 17 9.53 7.80 -10.58
CA ASN A 17 9.50 6.48 -11.18
C ASN A 17 8.25 5.67 -10.82
N SER A 18 7.45 6.15 -9.86
CA SER A 18 6.29 5.40 -9.40
C SER A 18 5.27 5.25 -10.52
N VAL A 19 4.75 4.04 -10.71
CA VAL A 19 3.63 3.73 -11.61
C VAL A 19 2.32 3.69 -10.83
N PHE A 20 2.35 3.18 -9.60
CA PHE A 20 1.26 3.22 -8.65
C PHE A 20 1.71 3.85 -7.34
N THR A 21 0.86 4.69 -6.75
CA THR A 21 1.00 5.15 -5.37
C THR A 21 -0.37 5.19 -4.75
N GLY A 22 -0.66 4.37 -3.75
CA GLY A 22 -2.02 4.22 -3.27
C GLY A 22 -2.18 3.46 -1.99
N PHE A 23 -3.44 3.27 -1.62
CA PHE A 23 -3.80 2.59 -0.39
C PHE A 23 -4.75 1.45 -0.69
N TYR A 24 -4.54 0.34 -0.02
CA TYR A 24 -5.53 -0.72 0.12
C TYR A 24 -6.02 -0.75 1.56
N LEU A 25 -7.33 -0.66 1.78
CA LEU A 25 -7.94 -0.53 3.10
C LEU A 25 -8.53 -1.86 3.56
N PHE A 26 -8.32 -2.20 4.83
CA PHE A 26 -8.78 -3.47 5.36
C PHE A 26 -10.24 -3.38 5.82
N ASN A 27 -11.11 -4.24 5.29
CA ASN A 27 -12.53 -4.28 5.65
C ASN A 27 -12.86 -5.26 6.80
N GLY A 28 -11.85 -5.94 7.35
CA GLY A 28 -12.04 -7.00 8.35
C GLY A 28 -11.83 -8.41 7.82
N GLU A 29 -11.91 -8.60 6.50
CA GLU A 29 -11.69 -9.87 5.81
C GLU A 29 -10.53 -9.78 4.80
N GLU A 30 -10.51 -8.74 3.99
CA GLU A 30 -9.55 -8.53 2.92
C GLU A 30 -9.20 -7.04 2.71
N LEU A 31 -8.26 -6.80 1.82
CA LEU A 31 -7.83 -5.47 1.41
C LEU A 31 -8.65 -5.01 0.20
N LEU A 32 -9.28 -3.84 0.31
CA LEU A 32 -10.06 -3.17 -0.73
C LEU A 32 -9.31 -1.96 -1.29
N LEU A 33 -9.31 -1.79 -2.61
CA LEU A 33 -8.65 -0.64 -3.23
C LEU A 33 -9.26 0.69 -2.73
N GLY A 34 -8.40 1.52 -2.12
CA GLY A 34 -8.71 2.85 -1.62
C GLY A 34 -8.24 3.94 -2.59
N PRO A 35 -7.99 5.18 -2.11
CA PRO A 35 -7.46 6.26 -2.94
C PRO A 35 -6.06 5.93 -3.48
N PHE A 36 -5.82 6.20 -4.76
CA PHE A 36 -4.52 5.94 -5.40
C PHE A 36 -4.27 6.90 -6.58
N GLN A 37 -3.04 6.87 -7.10
CA GLN A 37 -2.65 7.47 -8.38
C GLN A 37 -1.96 6.40 -9.22
N GLY A 38 -2.37 6.24 -10.47
CA GLY A 38 -1.84 5.20 -11.36
C GLY A 38 -2.88 4.70 -12.36
N GLY A 39 -2.58 3.58 -13.02
CA GLY A 39 -3.52 2.87 -13.88
C GLY A 39 -4.64 2.17 -13.10
N VAL A 40 -5.65 1.66 -13.81
CA VAL A 40 -6.70 0.82 -13.21
C VAL A 40 -6.05 -0.38 -12.51
N SER A 41 -6.42 -0.61 -11.26
CA SER A 41 -5.75 -1.57 -10.38
C SER A 41 -6.72 -2.60 -9.80
N CYS A 42 -6.18 -3.69 -9.24
CA CYS A 42 -6.98 -4.76 -8.64
C CYS A 42 -7.81 -4.23 -7.46
N VAL A 43 -9.07 -4.66 -7.34
CA VAL A 43 -10.00 -4.13 -6.33
C VAL A 43 -9.92 -4.86 -4.99
N HIS A 44 -9.67 -6.17 -5.01
CA HIS A 44 -9.69 -7.03 -3.82
C HIS A 44 -8.39 -7.82 -3.70
N ILE A 45 -7.79 -7.84 -2.50
CA ILE A 45 -6.57 -8.60 -2.20
C ILE A 45 -6.75 -9.33 -0.85
N LYS A 46 -6.67 -10.66 -0.87
CA LYS A 46 -6.73 -11.45 0.37
C LYS A 46 -5.44 -11.32 1.17
N LEU A 47 -5.55 -11.45 2.50
CA LEU A 47 -4.37 -11.55 3.35
C LEU A 47 -3.48 -12.73 2.92
N GLY A 48 -2.16 -12.51 2.94
CA GLY A 48 -1.14 -13.46 2.49
C GLY A 48 -1.06 -13.67 0.97
N LYS A 49 -1.78 -12.89 0.17
CA LYS A 49 -1.77 -12.98 -1.30
C LYS A 49 -1.17 -11.70 -1.90
N GLY A 50 -0.16 -11.85 -2.75
CA GLY A 50 0.60 -10.69 -3.22
C GLY A 50 1.44 -10.07 -2.12
N VAL A 51 2.29 -9.13 -2.51
CA VAL A 51 3.15 -8.38 -1.60
C VAL A 51 2.29 -7.56 -0.62
N CYS A 52 1.24 -6.92 -1.13
CA CYS A 52 0.23 -6.25 -0.32
C CYS A 52 -0.40 -7.14 0.76
N GLY A 53 -0.86 -8.33 0.40
CA GLY A 53 -1.48 -9.25 1.34
C GLY A 53 -0.49 -9.84 2.34
N GLU A 54 0.74 -10.12 1.93
CA GLU A 54 1.82 -10.58 2.82
C GLU A 54 2.20 -9.51 3.86
N SER A 55 2.41 -8.27 3.42
CA SER A 55 2.68 -7.14 4.30
C SER A 55 1.56 -6.94 5.32
N ALA A 56 0.30 -6.98 4.86
CA ALA A 56 -0.86 -6.84 5.73
C ALA A 56 -0.99 -7.99 6.76
N GLN A 57 -0.73 -9.24 6.35
CA GLN A 57 -0.82 -10.40 7.22
C GLN A 57 0.26 -10.38 8.30
N ASN A 58 1.50 -10.10 7.91
CA ASN A 58 2.66 -10.11 8.83
C ASN A 58 2.78 -8.81 9.63
N ARG A 59 2.14 -7.73 9.16
CA ARG A 59 2.26 -6.36 9.68
C ARG A 59 3.70 -5.87 9.62
N GLU A 60 4.36 -6.19 8.54
CA GLU A 60 5.75 -5.84 8.26
C GLU A 60 5.84 -5.16 6.90
N THR A 61 6.72 -4.16 6.80
CA THR A 61 7.05 -3.52 5.52
C THR A 61 7.73 -4.54 4.62
N MET A 62 7.30 -4.61 3.36
CA MET A 62 7.86 -5.51 2.35
C MET A 62 8.50 -4.69 1.24
N ILE A 63 9.75 -5.01 0.89
CA ILE A 63 10.45 -4.45 -0.27
C ILE A 63 10.71 -5.58 -1.25
N VAL A 64 10.28 -5.41 -2.49
CA VAL A 64 10.51 -6.35 -3.59
C VAL A 64 11.29 -5.66 -4.69
N ALA A 65 12.59 -5.95 -4.77
CA ALA A 65 13.49 -5.35 -5.75
C ALA A 65 13.15 -5.74 -7.21
N ASP A 66 12.53 -6.90 -7.43
CA ASP A 66 12.09 -7.35 -8.75
C ASP A 66 10.79 -8.16 -8.64
N VAL A 67 9.66 -7.53 -8.91
CA VAL A 67 8.33 -8.16 -8.81
C VAL A 67 8.16 -9.32 -9.79
N THR A 68 8.88 -9.33 -10.91
CA THR A 68 8.82 -10.41 -11.91
C THR A 68 9.40 -11.73 -11.39
N LYS A 69 10.21 -11.66 -10.32
CA LYS A 69 10.83 -12.82 -9.65
C LYS A 69 10.12 -13.22 -8.36
N HIS A 70 9.13 -12.46 -7.92
CA HIS A 70 8.45 -12.72 -6.66
C HIS A 70 7.34 -13.77 -6.86
N ALA A 71 7.50 -14.92 -6.22
CA ALA A 71 6.69 -16.11 -6.50
C ALA A 71 5.19 -15.97 -6.19
N ASN A 72 4.82 -15.08 -5.26
CA ASN A 72 3.43 -14.83 -4.87
C ASN A 72 2.90 -13.49 -5.45
N TYR A 73 3.55 -12.92 -6.46
CA TYR A 73 3.19 -11.61 -7.01
C TYR A 73 1.84 -11.65 -7.73
N ILE A 74 0.99 -10.66 -7.44
CA ILE A 74 -0.27 -10.43 -8.15
C ILE A 74 -0.04 -9.24 -9.07
N ALA A 75 0.23 -9.50 -10.34
CA ALA A 75 0.42 -8.44 -11.32
C ALA A 75 -0.91 -7.70 -11.58
N CYS A 76 -1.00 -6.45 -11.15
CA CYS A 76 -2.13 -5.56 -11.45
C CYS A 76 -1.76 -4.49 -12.49
N ASP A 77 -0.51 -4.02 -12.50
CA ASP A 77 0.06 -3.15 -13.54
C ASP A 77 1.28 -3.84 -14.18
N SER A 78 1.32 -3.92 -15.51
CA SER A 78 2.44 -4.53 -16.25
C SER A 78 3.68 -3.64 -16.31
N ALA A 79 3.58 -2.37 -15.92
CA ALA A 79 4.70 -1.45 -15.85
C ALA A 79 5.49 -1.54 -14.53
N ALA A 80 4.96 -2.20 -13.50
CA ALA A 80 5.62 -2.35 -12.20
C ALA A 80 6.80 -3.34 -12.28
N MET A 81 7.94 -2.94 -11.73
CA MET A 81 9.20 -3.69 -11.70
C MET A 81 9.76 -3.86 -10.28
N SER A 82 9.52 -2.90 -9.38
CA SER A 82 9.75 -3.07 -7.94
C SER A 82 8.58 -2.49 -7.14
N GLU A 83 8.40 -2.96 -5.91
CA GLU A 83 7.26 -2.63 -5.05
C GLU A 83 7.75 -2.44 -3.61
N ILE A 84 7.23 -1.43 -2.92
CA ILE A 84 7.31 -1.32 -1.45
C ILE A 84 5.91 -1.18 -0.87
N VAL A 85 5.60 -2.03 0.10
CA VAL A 85 4.33 -2.02 0.83
C VAL A 85 4.58 -1.77 2.31
N VAL A 86 3.94 -0.73 2.85
CA VAL A 86 4.03 -0.36 4.26
C VAL A 86 2.69 -0.61 4.96
N PRO A 87 2.63 -1.44 6.01
CA PRO A 87 1.39 -1.74 6.72
C PRO A 87 0.92 -0.53 7.54
N MET A 88 -0.37 -0.27 7.51
CA MET A 88 -1.01 0.77 8.31
C MET A 88 -1.71 0.14 9.52
N VAL A 89 -1.20 0.38 10.71
CA VAL A 89 -1.73 -0.15 11.97
C VAL A 89 -2.12 0.98 12.92
N LYS A 90 -3.37 1.00 13.36
CA LYS A 90 -3.89 1.96 14.35
C LYS A 90 -4.43 1.21 15.55
N ASP A 91 -3.98 1.61 16.75
CA ASP A 91 -4.40 0.99 18.03
C ASP A 91 -4.27 -0.54 18.03
N GLY A 92 -3.20 -1.06 17.43
CA GLY A 92 -2.93 -2.49 17.29
C GLY A 92 -3.83 -3.22 16.27
N LYS A 93 -4.65 -2.51 15.49
CA LYS A 93 -5.51 -3.07 14.44
C LYS A 93 -5.01 -2.66 13.05
N LEU A 94 -4.98 -3.61 12.12
CA LEU A 94 -4.71 -3.33 10.71
C LEU A 94 -5.85 -2.47 10.15
N VAL A 95 -5.50 -1.36 9.52
CA VAL A 95 -6.46 -0.49 8.81
C VAL A 95 -6.24 -0.49 7.30
N GLY A 96 -5.10 -1.00 6.83
CA GLY A 96 -4.77 -1.12 5.41
C GLY A 96 -3.27 -1.20 5.19
N VAL A 97 -2.85 -0.95 3.95
CA VAL A 97 -1.45 -0.80 3.53
C VAL A 97 -1.31 0.42 2.64
N LEU A 98 -0.15 1.08 2.69
CA LEU A 98 0.36 1.96 1.65
C LEU A 98 1.14 1.09 0.66
N ASP A 99 0.87 1.25 -0.63
CA ASP A 99 1.46 0.48 -1.71
C ASP A 99 2.04 1.42 -2.77
N LEU A 100 3.30 1.20 -3.13
CA LEU A 100 4.06 1.98 -4.09
C LEU A 100 4.79 1.05 -5.06
N ASP A 101 4.44 1.15 -6.34
CA ASP A 101 5.11 0.44 -7.42
C ASP A 101 6.01 1.39 -8.21
N SER A 102 7.16 0.91 -8.64
CA SER A 102 8.07 1.61 -9.54
C SER A 102 8.27 0.88 -10.85
N ARG A 103 8.46 1.65 -11.94
CA ARG A 103 8.88 1.11 -13.25
C ARG A 103 10.34 0.62 -13.30
N LEU A 104 11.12 0.89 -12.25
CA LEU A 104 12.50 0.42 -12.14
C LEU A 104 12.57 -0.76 -11.18
N THR A 105 13.51 -1.67 -11.42
CA THR A 105 13.90 -2.68 -10.43
C THR A 105 14.77 -2.02 -9.36
N ASP A 106 14.69 -2.51 -8.12
CA ASP A 106 15.53 -2.09 -6.98
C ASP A 106 15.46 -0.57 -6.71
N ASP A 107 14.26 0.02 -6.88
CA ASP A 107 14.04 1.47 -6.74
C ASP A 107 13.75 1.90 -5.29
N TYR A 108 13.50 0.94 -4.40
CA TYR A 108 13.19 1.16 -3.00
C TYR A 108 14.20 0.47 -2.09
N ASP A 109 14.66 1.17 -1.06
CA ASP A 109 15.62 0.66 -0.10
C ASP A 109 15.22 0.91 1.37
N ALA A 110 16.17 0.71 2.29
CA ALA A 110 15.96 0.90 3.72
C ALA A 110 15.68 2.37 4.11
N ILE A 111 16.19 3.34 3.36
CA ILE A 111 15.91 4.77 3.57
C ILE A 111 14.45 5.04 3.20
N ASP A 112 13.99 4.54 2.05
CA ASP A 112 12.59 4.67 1.64
C ASP A 112 11.67 4.06 2.68
N GLN A 113 11.96 2.83 3.13
CA GLN A 113 11.21 2.18 4.21
C GLN A 113 11.14 3.05 5.46
N GLU A 114 12.27 3.56 5.97
CA GLU A 114 12.30 4.38 7.18
C GLU A 114 11.39 5.61 7.07
N TYR A 115 11.46 6.34 5.96
CA TYR A 115 10.69 7.57 5.77
C TYR A 115 9.23 7.31 5.43
N LEU A 116 8.92 6.23 4.71
CA LEU A 116 7.54 5.85 4.40
C LEU A 116 6.81 5.33 5.64
N GLU A 117 7.48 4.59 6.53
CA GLU A 117 6.93 4.21 7.83
C GLU A 117 6.62 5.44 8.70
N LYS A 118 7.53 6.42 8.74
CA LYS A 118 7.28 7.71 9.43
C LYS A 118 6.12 8.48 8.78
N PHE A 119 6.05 8.49 7.46
CA PHE A 119 4.97 9.13 6.71
C PHE A 119 3.61 8.50 7.04
N VAL A 120 3.53 7.17 7.02
CA VAL A 120 2.33 6.41 7.40
C VAL A 120 1.94 6.68 8.84
N ALA A 121 2.89 6.75 9.77
CA ALA A 121 2.62 7.06 11.18
C ALA A 121 1.93 8.43 11.33
N VAL A 122 2.45 9.48 10.67
CA VAL A 122 1.82 10.81 10.66
C VAL A 122 0.45 10.76 10.01
N LEU A 123 0.31 10.06 8.88
CA LEU A 123 -0.96 9.94 8.17
C LEU A 123 -2.03 9.26 9.02
N ILE A 124 -1.68 8.21 9.75
CA ILE A 124 -2.57 7.50 10.68
C ILE A 124 -2.99 8.44 11.82
N GLU A 125 -2.05 9.13 12.44
CA GLU A 125 -2.29 10.04 13.56
C GLU A 125 -3.21 11.20 13.16
N LYS A 126 -2.99 11.79 11.97
CA LYS A 126 -3.72 12.98 11.50
C LYS A 126 -4.98 12.67 10.71
N SER A 127 -5.35 11.40 10.58
CA SER A 127 -6.55 10.99 9.84
C SER A 127 -7.64 10.44 10.76
N TYR A 128 -8.88 10.71 10.38
CA TYR A 128 -10.04 10.06 10.98
C TYR A 128 -10.24 8.69 10.33
N TRP A 129 -10.27 7.66 11.16
CA TRP A 129 -10.45 6.27 10.75
C TRP A 129 -11.78 5.79 11.32
N ASN A 130 -12.79 5.69 10.46
CA ASN A 130 -14.01 4.98 10.78
C ASN A 130 -14.00 3.68 9.96
N LEU A 131 -13.66 2.58 10.62
CA LEU A 131 -13.55 1.26 10.01
C LEU A 131 -14.92 0.68 9.67
N ASP A 132 -16.01 1.22 10.23
CA ASP A 132 -17.38 0.82 9.90
C ASP A 132 -17.78 1.28 8.48
N MET A 133 -17.04 2.22 7.87
CA MET A 133 -17.33 2.74 6.53
C MET A 133 -16.95 1.78 5.39
N PHE A 134 -16.22 0.70 5.67
CA PHE A 134 -15.69 -0.20 4.63
C PHE A 134 -16.40 -1.55 4.57
N GLY A 135 -17.61 -1.65 5.12
CA GLY A 135 -18.49 -2.80 4.90
C GLY A 135 -18.40 -3.90 5.96
N VAL A 136 -18.07 -3.56 7.20
CA VAL A 136 -18.33 -4.47 8.33
C VAL A 136 -19.85 -4.56 8.50
N GLU A 137 -20.50 -5.52 7.83
CA GLU A 137 -21.83 -5.95 8.28
C GLU A 137 -21.70 -6.44 9.73
N LYS A 138 -22.59 -5.93 10.59
CA LYS A 138 -22.64 -6.24 12.02
C LYS A 138 -22.91 -7.71 12.30
#